data_AF-A0A263D3C0-F1
#
_entry.id   AF-A0A263D3C0-F1
#
_cell.length_a   1.000
_cell.length_b   1.000
_cell.length_c   1.000
_cell.angle_alpha   90.00
_cell.angle_beta   90.00
_cell.angle_gamma   90.00
#
_symmetry.space_group_name_H-M   'P 1'
#
loop_
_entity.id
_entity.type
_entity.pdbx_description
1 polymer ?
#
loop_
_entity_poly.entity_id
_entity_poly.type
_entity_poly.pdbx_seq_one_letter_code
_entity_poly.pdbx_strand_id
1 'polypeptide(L)'
;MGGRALRTRRRRVAGVAVAGAGLLGISLSTEPGSPRFYGLTLAAAATWTAGGLWSGPLHLGRTEWTGRPRRPLITPVLTGAAAFGAFYACALVARRIPVLNTAIWRVLQYAHRGTNAGVLFTTLANGLAEEVFFRGALYDALGPRHPVTGSAAIYSLATIATRNPALVLASAVMGVLFGLQRRATGGIQAPILTHLTWSALMLTFLPPLFDDAAPSR
;
A
#
# COMPACT_ATOMS: atom_id res chain seq x y z
N MET A 1 25.61 6.90 -13.70
CA MET A 1 25.92 6.22 -12.41
C MET A 1 26.73 4.96 -12.69
N GLY A 2 27.89 4.79 -12.05
CA GLY A 2 28.72 3.59 -12.22
C GLY A 2 28.04 2.31 -11.68
N GLY A 3 28.34 1.15 -12.28
CA GLY A 3 27.68 -0.13 -11.96
C GLY A 3 27.80 -0.59 -10.50
N ARG A 4 28.81 -0.12 -9.75
CA ARG A 4 28.94 -0.38 -8.29
C ARG A 4 27.90 0.39 -7.47
N ALA A 5 27.68 1.68 -7.76
CA ALA A 5 26.70 2.51 -7.05
C ALA A 5 25.27 1.98 -7.21
N LEU A 6 24.91 1.55 -8.44
CA LEU A 6 23.59 0.94 -8.71
C LEU A 6 23.41 -0.38 -7.96
N ARG A 7 24.45 -1.23 -7.90
CA ARG A 7 24.42 -2.48 -7.13
C ARG A 7 24.23 -2.24 -5.63
N THR A 8 24.96 -1.29 -5.05
CA THR A 8 24.80 -0.90 -3.64
C THR A 8 23.40 -0.39 -3.36
N ARG A 9 22.85 0.46 -4.23
CA ARG A 9 21.47 0.96 -4.13
C ARG A 9 20.46 -0.18 -4.14
N ARG A 10 20.56 -1.12 -5.09
CA ARG A 10 19.69 -2.29 -5.16
C ARG A 10 19.76 -3.19 -3.92
N ARG A 11 20.95 -3.41 -3.37
CA ARG A 11 21.13 -4.18 -2.13
C ARG A 11 20.47 -3.49 -0.93
N ARG A 12 20.62 -2.18 -0.78
CA ARG A 12 19.95 -1.41 0.28
C ARG A 12 18.44 -1.48 0.16
N VAL A 13 17.91 -1.24 -1.04
CA VAL A 13 16.47 -1.35 -1.32
C VAL A 13 15.97 -2.76 -1.02
N ALA A 14 16.67 -3.81 -1.42
CA ALA A 14 16.29 -5.18 -1.09
C ALA A 14 16.29 -5.44 0.43
N GLY A 15 17.28 -4.94 1.17
CA GLY A 15 17.33 -5.05 2.62
C GLY A 15 16.15 -4.37 3.32
N VAL A 16 15.79 -3.15 2.87
CA VAL A 16 14.60 -2.44 3.37
C VAL A 16 13.33 -3.22 3.01
N ALA A 17 13.21 -3.75 1.79
CA ALA A 17 12.07 -4.56 1.36
C ALA A 17 11.83 -5.75 2.29
N VAL A 18 12.90 -6.48 2.64
CA VAL A 18 12.80 -7.62 3.57
C VAL A 18 12.45 -7.17 4.98
N ALA A 19 13.12 -6.13 5.51
CA ALA A 19 12.88 -5.64 6.86
C ALA A 19 11.44 -5.11 7.04
N GLY A 20 10.97 -4.26 6.13
CA GLY A 20 9.63 -3.71 6.18
C GLY A 20 8.55 -4.77 5.96
N ALA A 21 8.77 -5.76 5.08
CA ALA A 21 7.86 -6.89 4.90
C ALA A 21 7.76 -7.73 6.18
N GLY A 22 8.90 -7.99 6.85
CA GLY A 22 8.93 -8.67 8.14
C GLY A 22 8.14 -7.92 9.21
N LEU A 23 8.37 -6.61 9.38
CA LEU A 23 7.64 -5.78 10.34
C LEU A 23 6.13 -5.75 10.04
N LEU A 24 5.75 -5.64 8.77
CA LEU A 24 4.35 -5.69 8.33
C LEU A 24 3.70 -7.04 8.63
N GLY A 25 4.41 -8.14 8.38
CA GLY A 25 3.91 -9.48 8.68
C GLY A 25 3.76 -9.74 10.18
N ILE A 26 4.70 -9.26 10.99
CA ILE A 26 4.63 -9.37 12.46
C ILE A 26 3.49 -8.50 12.98
N SER A 27 3.32 -7.26 12.49
CA SER A 27 2.26 -6.36 12.96
C SER A 27 0.87 -6.96 12.77
N LEU A 28 0.59 -7.55 11.60
CA LEU A 28 -0.66 -8.25 11.30
C LEU A 28 -0.75 -9.68 11.87
N SER A 29 0.19 -10.05 12.75
CA SER A 29 0.11 -11.23 13.60
C SER A 29 -0.13 -10.86 15.08
N THR A 30 -0.20 -9.57 15.40
CA THR A 30 -0.48 -9.08 16.76
C THR A 30 -1.96 -8.81 16.98
N GLU A 31 -2.34 -8.68 18.26
CA GLU A 31 -3.71 -8.36 18.65
C GLU A 31 -4.15 -7.00 18.06
N PRO A 32 -5.29 -6.97 17.32
CA PRO A 32 -5.89 -5.74 16.81
C PRO A 32 -6.04 -4.64 17.87
N GLY A 33 -5.60 -3.42 17.55
CA GLY A 33 -5.73 -2.26 18.45
C GLY A 33 -4.77 -2.24 19.64
N SER A 34 -3.87 -3.21 19.78
CA SER A 34 -2.88 -3.24 20.85
C SER A 34 -1.75 -2.19 20.65
N PRO A 35 -1.09 -1.72 21.72
CA PRO A 35 0.10 -0.86 21.60
C PRO A 35 1.21 -1.48 20.75
N ARG A 36 1.35 -2.80 20.79
CA ARG A 36 2.31 -3.56 19.98
C ARG A 36 1.98 -3.47 18.49
N PHE A 37 0.70 -3.59 18.13
CA PHE A 37 0.23 -3.39 16.75
C PHE A 37 0.60 -2.00 16.23
N TYR A 38 0.29 -0.95 17.00
CA TYR A 38 0.61 0.43 16.61
C TYR A 38 2.12 0.66 16.52
N GLY A 39 2.91 0.18 17.48
CA GLY A 39 4.37 0.30 17.46
C GLY A 39 4.99 -0.38 16.24
N LEU A 40 4.56 -1.59 15.89
CA LEU A 40 5.09 -2.33 14.74
C LEU A 40 4.65 -1.75 13.40
N THR A 41 3.39 -1.30 13.29
CA THR A 41 2.90 -0.63 12.07
C THR A 41 3.59 0.71 11.83
N LEU A 42 3.89 1.47 12.88
CA LEU A 42 4.69 2.69 12.78
C LEU A 42 6.16 2.39 12.47
N ALA A 43 6.73 1.33 13.03
CA ALA A 43 8.08 0.89 12.68
C ALA A 43 8.19 0.46 11.21
N ALA A 44 7.17 -0.22 10.67
CA ALA A 44 7.09 -0.54 9.25
C ALA A 44 7.04 0.73 8.39
N ALA A 45 6.16 1.68 8.72
CA ALA A 45 6.07 2.98 8.03
C ALA A 45 7.39 3.78 8.10
N ALA A 46 8.06 3.80 9.25
CA ALA A 46 9.36 4.43 9.42
C ALA A 46 10.43 3.75 8.55
N THR A 47 10.44 2.43 8.50
CA THR A 47 11.36 1.63 7.67
C THR A 47 11.19 1.95 6.19
N TRP A 48 9.96 1.98 5.71
CA TRP A 48 9.65 2.37 4.32
C TRP A 48 10.07 3.80 4.01
N THR A 49 9.71 4.73 4.89
CA THR A 49 10.04 6.16 4.70
C THR A 49 11.55 6.38 4.68
N ALA A 50 12.29 5.81 5.63
CA ALA A 50 13.75 5.90 5.69
C ALA A 50 14.41 5.30 4.44
N GLY A 51 13.97 4.11 4.01
CA GLY A 51 14.47 3.49 2.78
C GLY A 51 14.14 4.28 1.51
N GLY A 52 12.99 4.93 1.48
CA GLY A 52 12.57 5.88 0.46
C GLY A 52 13.53 7.06 0.34
N LEU A 53 13.71 7.78 1.46
CA LEU A 53 14.51 9.01 1.53
C LEU A 53 16.01 8.76 1.32
N TRP A 54 16.55 7.64 1.81
CA TRP A 54 17.97 7.30 1.62
C TRP A 54 18.33 6.88 0.19
N SER A 55 17.34 6.59 -0.66
CA SER A 55 17.56 6.07 -2.01
C SER A 55 17.61 7.15 -3.09
N GLY A 56 17.39 8.43 -2.76
CA GLY A 56 17.47 9.56 -3.70
C GLY A 56 16.30 10.54 -3.58
N PRO A 57 16.30 11.62 -4.38
CA PRO A 57 15.26 12.64 -4.32
C PRO A 57 13.88 12.07 -4.69
N LEU A 58 12.88 12.36 -3.85
CA LEU A 58 11.49 12.01 -4.12
C LEU A 58 10.90 13.02 -5.10
N HIS A 59 10.47 12.53 -6.27
CA HIS A 59 9.80 13.34 -7.26
C HIS A 59 8.29 13.29 -7.01
N LEU A 60 7.66 14.44 -6.82
CA LEU A 60 6.21 14.51 -6.63
C LEU A 60 5.44 14.32 -7.94
N GLY A 61 6.07 14.60 -9.08
CA GLY A 61 5.49 14.42 -10.40
C GLY A 61 4.63 15.60 -10.83
N ARG A 62 4.38 15.70 -12.14
CA ARG A 62 3.55 16.71 -12.79
C ARG A 62 2.78 16.06 -13.94
N THR A 63 1.55 16.52 -14.16
CA THR A 63 0.74 16.15 -15.33
C THR A 63 0.46 17.40 -16.14
N GLU A 64 0.48 17.28 -17.45
CA GLU A 64 0.03 18.36 -18.33
C GLU A 64 -1.50 18.30 -18.42
N TRP A 65 -2.16 19.27 -17.80
CA TRP A 65 -3.60 19.49 -17.95
C TRP A 65 -3.77 20.85 -18.61
N THR A 66 -4.49 20.89 -19.75
CA THR A 66 -4.72 22.13 -20.53
C THR A 66 -3.44 22.89 -20.92
N GLY A 67 -2.34 22.19 -21.25
CA GLY A 67 -1.07 22.81 -21.66
C GLY A 67 -0.26 23.49 -20.55
N ARG A 68 -0.65 23.33 -19.27
CA ARG A 68 0.15 23.79 -18.12
C ARG A 68 0.51 22.62 -17.20
N PRO A 69 1.77 22.50 -16.76
CA PRO A 69 2.17 21.49 -15.80
C PRO A 69 1.49 21.77 -14.45
N ARG A 70 0.57 20.89 -14.03
CA ARG A 70 -0.11 20.94 -12.74
C ARG A 70 0.13 19.66 -11.95
N ARG A 71 0.08 19.78 -10.62
CA ARG A 71 0.10 18.61 -9.75
C ARG A 71 -1.30 17.98 -9.75
N PRO A 72 -1.45 16.70 -10.14
CA PRO A 72 -2.76 16.07 -10.19
C PRO A 72 -3.27 15.84 -8.77
N LEU A 73 -4.38 16.48 -8.41
CA LEU A 73 -5.07 16.28 -7.14
C LEU A 73 -6.38 15.51 -7.32
N ILE A 74 -7.23 16.01 -8.22
CA ILE A 74 -8.58 15.47 -8.44
C ILE A 74 -8.52 14.06 -9.05
N THR A 75 -7.78 13.90 -10.14
CA THR A 75 -7.67 12.61 -10.85
C THR A 75 -7.28 11.45 -9.94
N PRO A 76 -6.19 11.51 -9.14
CA PRO A 76 -5.82 10.38 -8.27
C PRO A 76 -6.84 10.14 -7.14
N VAL A 77 -7.47 11.18 -6.59
CA VAL A 77 -8.55 11.00 -5.59
C VAL A 77 -9.75 10.26 -6.22
N LEU A 78 -10.18 10.66 -7.42
CA LEU A 78 -11.23 9.97 -8.16
C LEU A 78 -10.83 8.54 -8.53
N THR A 79 -9.57 8.31 -8.92
CA THR A 79 -9.05 6.96 -9.16
C THR A 79 -9.09 6.12 -7.88
N GLY A 80 -8.74 6.68 -6.73
CA GLY A 80 -8.80 5.99 -5.43
C GLY A 80 -10.24 5.62 -5.07
N ALA A 81 -11.18 6.53 -5.27
CA ALA A 81 -12.61 6.28 -5.06
C ALA A 81 -13.18 5.23 -6.03
N ALA A 82 -12.80 5.29 -7.31
CA ALA A 82 -13.21 4.29 -8.30
C ALA A 82 -12.63 2.90 -8.01
N ALA A 83 -11.35 2.83 -7.62
CA ALA A 83 -10.71 1.59 -7.18
C ALA A 83 -11.43 1.03 -5.95
N PHE A 84 -11.80 1.89 -4.99
CA PHE A 84 -12.61 1.47 -3.85
C PHE A 84 -13.95 0.90 -4.30
N GLY A 85 -14.68 1.58 -5.18
CA GLY A 85 -15.96 1.09 -5.71
C GLY A 85 -15.84 -0.29 -6.38
N ALA A 86 -14.79 -0.51 -7.16
CA ALA A 86 -14.51 -1.82 -7.76
C ALA A 86 -14.24 -2.90 -6.70
N PHE A 87 -13.40 -2.61 -5.71
CA PHE A 87 -13.09 -3.53 -4.61
C PHE A 87 -14.32 -3.82 -3.74
N TYR A 88 -15.15 -2.82 -3.48
CA TYR A 88 -16.39 -2.94 -2.75
C TYR A 88 -17.39 -3.85 -3.49
N ALA A 89 -17.54 -3.66 -4.80
CA ALA A 89 -18.35 -4.55 -5.64
C ALA A 89 -17.83 -6.01 -5.61
N CYS A 90 -16.51 -6.20 -5.73
CA CYS A 90 -15.89 -7.52 -5.56
C CYS A 90 -16.15 -8.10 -4.17
N ALA A 91 -16.12 -7.29 -3.11
CA ALA A 91 -16.36 -7.73 -1.74
C ALA A 91 -17.81 -8.19 -1.51
N LEU A 92 -18.80 -7.57 -2.16
CA LEU A 92 -20.20 -8.01 -2.13
C LEU A 92 -20.39 -9.43 -2.69
N VAL A 93 -19.56 -9.82 -3.67
CA VAL A 93 -19.52 -11.19 -4.19
C VAL A 93 -18.68 -12.08 -3.28
N ALA A 94 -17.49 -11.62 -2.89
CA ALA A 94 -16.53 -12.38 -2.09
C ALA A 94 -17.07 -12.80 -0.72
N ARG A 95 -17.95 -11.99 -0.10
CA ARG A 95 -18.60 -12.36 1.18
C ARG A 95 -19.48 -13.61 1.08
N ARG A 96 -19.88 -14.02 -0.13
CA ARG A 96 -20.63 -15.26 -0.38
C ARG A 96 -19.74 -16.49 -0.47
N ILE A 97 -18.42 -16.31 -0.58
CA ILE A 97 -17.43 -17.38 -0.73
C ILE A 97 -16.71 -17.54 0.63
N PRO A 98 -16.89 -18.64 1.37
CA PRO A 98 -16.41 -18.77 2.75
C PRO A 98 -14.92 -18.45 2.94
N VAL A 99 -14.06 -18.97 2.05
CA VAL A 99 -12.61 -18.74 2.11
C VAL A 99 -12.25 -17.25 1.97
N LEU A 100 -12.89 -16.54 1.04
CA LEU A 100 -12.64 -15.12 0.83
C LEU A 100 -13.26 -14.27 1.93
N ASN A 101 -14.45 -14.64 2.40
CA ASN A 101 -15.12 -14.00 3.52
C ASN A 101 -14.22 -14.01 4.78
N THR A 102 -13.69 -15.19 5.15
CA THR A 102 -12.76 -15.30 6.28
C THR A 102 -11.47 -14.52 6.06
N ALA A 103 -10.90 -14.54 4.84
CA ALA A 103 -9.68 -13.79 4.54
C ALA A 103 -9.88 -12.27 4.70
N ILE A 104 -10.99 -11.72 4.19
CA ILE A 104 -11.31 -10.29 4.28
C ILE A 104 -11.61 -9.92 5.74
N TRP A 105 -12.45 -10.69 6.43
CA TRP A 105 -12.80 -10.46 7.84
C TRP A 105 -11.57 -10.39 8.76
N ARG A 106 -10.59 -11.28 8.56
CA ARG A 106 -9.33 -11.29 9.33
C ARG A 106 -8.50 -10.01 9.23
N VAL A 107 -8.69 -9.21 8.17
CA VAL A 107 -8.07 -7.88 8.06
C VAL A 107 -8.98 -6.83 8.69
N LEU A 108 -10.28 -6.91 8.45
CA LEU A 108 -11.25 -5.91 8.93
C LEU A 108 -11.42 -5.91 10.45
N GLN A 109 -11.07 -6.98 11.16
CA GLN A 109 -11.00 -6.97 12.63
C GLN A 109 -10.01 -5.92 13.18
N TYR A 110 -8.98 -5.53 12.41
CA TYR A 110 -8.07 -4.44 12.78
C TYR A 110 -8.76 -3.08 12.74
N ALA A 111 -9.76 -2.91 11.87
CA ALA A 111 -10.60 -1.71 11.80
C ALA A 111 -11.62 -1.65 12.95
N HIS A 112 -12.19 -2.79 13.33
CA HIS A 112 -13.26 -2.87 14.34
C HIS A 112 -12.84 -2.60 15.78
N ARG A 113 -11.58 -2.92 16.13
CA ARG A 113 -11.14 -2.95 17.54
C ARG A 113 -10.17 -1.85 17.94
N GLY A 114 -9.63 -1.10 16.99
CA GLY A 114 -8.83 0.08 17.33
C GLY A 114 -9.71 1.31 17.36
N THR A 115 -9.45 2.25 18.28
CA THR A 115 -10.03 3.59 18.22
C THR A 115 -9.91 4.10 16.78
N ASN A 116 -11.03 4.36 16.11
CA ASN A 116 -11.09 4.56 14.66
C ASN A 116 -10.01 5.53 14.13
N ALA A 117 -9.62 6.53 14.94
CA ALA A 117 -8.55 7.47 14.62
C ALA A 117 -7.14 6.84 14.59
N GLY A 118 -6.79 5.97 15.53
CA GLY A 118 -5.46 5.36 15.62
C GLY A 118 -5.17 4.41 14.46
N VAL A 119 -6.15 3.54 14.12
CA VAL A 119 -6.04 2.62 12.98
C VAL A 119 -6.05 3.38 11.67
N LEU A 120 -6.91 4.39 11.53
CA LEU A 120 -6.89 5.26 10.36
C LEU A 120 -5.53 5.93 10.21
N PHE A 121 -4.99 6.50 11.29
CA PHE A 121 -3.68 7.14 11.27
C PHE A 121 -2.58 6.19 10.82
N THR A 122 -2.46 5.00 11.43
CA THR A 122 -1.40 4.06 11.04
C THR A 122 -1.60 3.49 9.65
N THR A 123 -2.85 3.32 9.20
CA THR A 123 -3.18 2.89 7.83
C THR A 123 -2.75 3.95 6.81
N LEU A 124 -3.08 5.22 7.04
CA LEU A 124 -2.68 6.32 6.16
C LEU A 124 -1.16 6.54 6.20
N ALA A 125 -0.53 6.45 7.37
CA ALA A 125 0.92 6.55 7.51
C ALA A 125 1.63 5.43 6.74
N ASN A 126 1.14 4.19 6.82
CA ASN A 126 1.68 3.07 6.04
C ASN A 126 1.45 3.28 4.54
N GLY A 127 0.25 3.65 4.10
CA GLY A 127 -0.03 3.90 2.68
C GLY A 127 0.89 4.97 2.09
N LEU A 128 1.11 6.08 2.80
CA LEU A 128 2.09 7.10 2.42
C LEU A 128 3.51 6.54 2.32
N ALA A 129 3.95 5.85 3.37
CA ALA A 129 5.31 5.34 3.49
C ALA A 129 5.62 4.25 2.43
N GLU A 130 4.65 3.39 2.15
CA GLU A 130 4.73 2.40 1.10
C GLU A 130 4.94 3.07 -0.26
N GLU A 131 4.20 4.13 -0.61
CA GLU A 131 4.41 4.82 -1.89
C GLU A 131 5.77 5.53 -1.97
N VAL A 132 6.25 6.09 -0.85
CA VAL A 132 7.59 6.65 -0.74
C VAL A 132 8.67 5.60 -1.04
N PHE A 133 8.50 4.37 -0.56
CA PHE A 133 9.45 3.28 -0.81
C PHE A 133 9.25 2.60 -2.17
N PHE A 134 8.07 2.03 -2.41
CA PHE A 134 7.78 1.18 -3.57
C PHE A 134 7.71 1.99 -4.87
N ARG A 135 7.12 3.20 -4.88
CA ARG A 135 6.99 4.06 -6.08
C ARG A 135 8.07 5.13 -6.17
N GLY A 136 8.80 5.37 -5.09
CA GLY A 136 10.03 6.15 -5.07
C GLY A 136 11.27 5.25 -5.24
N ALA A 137 11.89 4.90 -4.12
CA ALA A 137 13.19 4.22 -4.06
C ALA A 137 13.29 2.97 -4.94
N LEU A 138 12.34 2.04 -4.78
CA LEU A 138 12.35 0.76 -5.47
C LEU A 138 12.09 0.92 -6.96
N TYR A 139 11.06 1.68 -7.34
CA TYR A 139 10.71 1.95 -8.73
C TYR A 139 11.91 2.49 -9.50
N ASP A 140 12.62 3.46 -8.92
CA ASP A 140 13.81 4.05 -9.52
C ASP A 140 15.00 3.05 -9.55
N ALA A 141 15.06 2.08 -8.62
CA ALA A 141 16.17 1.10 -8.53
C ALA A 141 16.06 -0.03 -9.54
N LEU A 142 14.84 -0.32 -10.00
CA LEU A 142 14.56 -1.30 -11.05
C LEU A 142 15.04 -0.82 -12.42
N GLY A 143 15.10 0.50 -12.64
CA GLY A 143 15.54 1.09 -13.91
C GLY A 143 14.45 1.03 -15.00
N PRO A 144 14.79 1.32 -16.26
CA PRO A 144 13.79 1.69 -17.27
C PRO A 144 12.99 0.52 -17.87
N ARG A 145 13.49 -0.73 -17.79
CA ARG A 145 12.89 -1.85 -18.55
C ARG A 145 11.50 -2.24 -18.05
N HIS A 146 11.35 -2.49 -16.75
CA HIS A 146 10.12 -3.02 -16.16
C HIS A 146 9.82 -2.43 -14.76
N PRO A 147 9.84 -1.10 -14.57
CA PRO A 147 9.70 -0.53 -13.24
C PRO A 147 8.28 -0.74 -12.66
N VAL A 148 7.23 -0.68 -13.49
CA VAL A 148 5.83 -0.89 -13.07
C VAL A 148 5.61 -2.32 -12.57
N THR A 149 5.88 -3.30 -13.41
CA THR A 149 5.65 -4.73 -13.06
C THR A 149 6.62 -5.19 -11.98
N GLY A 150 7.88 -4.75 -12.02
CA GLY A 150 8.86 -5.09 -10.98
C GLY A 150 8.49 -4.51 -9.61
N SER A 151 8.05 -3.25 -9.53
CA SER A 151 7.64 -2.66 -8.25
C SER A 151 6.36 -3.31 -7.73
N ALA A 152 5.41 -3.62 -8.61
CA ALA A 152 4.17 -4.29 -8.24
C ALA A 152 4.46 -5.72 -7.73
N ALA A 153 5.30 -6.48 -8.41
CA ALA A 153 5.67 -7.83 -7.99
C ALA A 153 6.35 -7.85 -6.62
N ILE A 154 7.33 -6.96 -6.39
CA ILE A 154 8.02 -6.88 -5.09
C ILE A 154 7.08 -6.38 -4.00
N TYR A 155 6.16 -5.47 -4.31
CA TYR A 155 5.12 -5.03 -3.38
C TYR A 155 4.22 -6.21 -2.98
N SER A 156 3.73 -6.98 -3.94
CA SER A 156 2.94 -8.19 -3.68
C SER A 156 3.70 -9.25 -2.88
N LEU A 157 4.97 -9.48 -3.20
CA LEU A 157 5.84 -10.40 -2.47
C LEU A 157 6.02 -9.94 -1.01
N ALA A 158 6.21 -8.65 -0.77
CA ALA A 158 6.28 -8.10 0.59
C ALA A 158 4.95 -8.31 1.33
N THR A 159 3.81 -8.16 0.65
CA THR A 159 2.48 -8.40 1.25
C THR A 159 2.24 -9.87 1.63
N ILE A 160 2.94 -10.85 1.04
CA ILE A 160 2.82 -12.26 1.45
C ILE A 160 3.13 -12.45 2.94
N ALA A 161 4.01 -11.62 3.50
CA ALA A 161 4.34 -11.65 4.94
C ALA A 161 3.12 -11.44 5.85
N THR A 162 2.06 -10.79 5.35
CA THR A 162 0.79 -10.61 6.07
C THR A 162 -0.02 -11.91 6.21
N ARG A 163 0.34 -12.96 5.45
CA ARG A 163 -0.36 -14.25 5.38
C ARG A 163 -1.85 -14.11 5.04
N ASN A 164 -2.21 -13.06 4.31
CA ASN A 164 -3.58 -12.79 3.90
C ASN A 164 -3.70 -12.77 2.37
N PRO A 165 -4.41 -13.74 1.75
CA PRO A 165 -4.52 -13.82 0.29
C PRO A 165 -5.30 -12.63 -0.30
N ALA A 166 -6.26 -12.05 0.44
CA ALA A 166 -7.00 -10.89 -0.01
C ALA A 166 -6.10 -9.65 -0.10
N LEU A 167 -5.19 -9.46 0.87
CA LEU A 167 -4.19 -8.37 0.82
C LEU A 167 -3.19 -8.57 -0.31
N VAL A 168 -2.74 -9.80 -0.56
CA VAL A 168 -1.81 -10.09 -1.67
C VAL A 168 -2.46 -9.81 -3.03
N LEU A 169 -3.72 -10.20 -3.21
CA LEU A 169 -4.47 -9.88 -4.43
C LEU A 169 -4.67 -8.38 -4.58
N ALA A 170 -5.06 -7.70 -3.50
CA ALA A 170 -5.22 -6.25 -3.47
C ALA A 170 -3.92 -5.53 -3.85
N SER A 171 -2.79 -5.95 -3.27
CA SER A 171 -1.49 -5.33 -3.53
C SER A 171 -0.99 -5.58 -4.95
N ALA A 172 -1.34 -6.70 -5.58
CA ALA A 172 -1.03 -6.93 -7.00
C ALA A 172 -1.77 -5.94 -7.91
N VAL A 173 -3.10 -5.82 -7.74
CA VAL A 173 -3.94 -4.93 -8.56
C VAL A 173 -3.57 -3.47 -8.33
N MET A 174 -3.60 -3.04 -7.06
CA MET A 174 -3.27 -1.68 -6.67
C MET A 174 -1.81 -1.36 -7.00
N GLY A 175 -0.92 -2.36 -6.87
CA GLY A 175 0.48 -2.16 -7.14
C GLY A 175 0.78 -1.83 -8.60
N VAL A 176 0.05 -2.45 -9.53
CA VAL A 176 0.10 -2.10 -10.95
C VAL A 176 -0.47 -0.69 -11.17
N LEU A 177 -1.65 -0.39 -10.60
CA LEU A 177 -2.30 0.92 -10.71
C LEU A 177 -1.37 2.06 -10.25
N PHE A 178 -0.78 1.94 -9.07
CA PHE A 178 0.14 2.92 -8.51
C PHE A 178 1.41 3.06 -9.37
N GLY A 179 1.93 1.95 -9.88
CA GLY A 179 3.07 1.97 -10.82
C GLY A 179 2.74 2.70 -12.12
N LEU A 180 1.54 2.50 -12.67
CA LEU A 180 1.06 3.22 -13.85
C LEU A 180 0.91 4.71 -13.59
N GLN A 181 0.36 5.11 -12.43
CA GLN A 181 0.27 6.52 -12.03
C GLN A 181 1.65 7.15 -11.84
N ARG A 182 2.58 6.43 -11.21
CA ARG A 182 3.98 6.87 -11.07
C ARG A 182 4.66 7.08 -12.42
N ARG A 183 4.37 6.22 -13.40
CA ARG A 183 4.86 6.35 -14.78
C ARG A 183 4.24 7.54 -15.50
N ALA A 184 2.93 7.70 -15.41
CA ALA A 184 2.19 8.75 -16.11
C ALA A 184 2.49 10.17 -15.58
N THR A 185 2.73 10.30 -14.27
CA THR A 185 2.94 11.60 -13.63
C THR A 185 4.41 11.92 -13.37
N GLY A 186 5.30 10.95 -13.52
CA GLY A 186 6.71 11.13 -13.18
C GLY A 186 6.99 11.29 -11.67
N GLY A 187 6.02 11.03 -10.78
CA GLY A 187 6.27 11.09 -9.35
C GLY A 187 5.24 10.38 -8.47
N ILE A 188 5.45 10.47 -7.15
CA ILE A 188 4.74 9.67 -6.15
C ILE A 188 3.45 10.32 -5.62
N GLN A 189 3.18 11.59 -5.94
CA GLN A 189 2.02 12.27 -5.37
C GLN A 189 0.69 11.63 -5.81
N ALA A 190 0.55 11.30 -7.10
CA ALA A 190 -0.65 10.66 -7.60
C ALA A 190 -0.93 9.28 -6.96
N PRO A 191 0.03 8.35 -6.90
CA PRO A 191 -0.21 7.09 -6.20
C PRO A 191 -0.41 7.27 -4.70
N ILE A 192 0.26 8.22 -4.03
CA ILE A 192 -0.02 8.56 -2.62
C ILE A 192 -1.50 8.94 -2.44
N LEU A 193 -2.00 9.90 -3.20
CA LEU A 193 -3.38 10.36 -3.06
C LEU A 193 -4.38 9.23 -3.34
N THR A 194 -4.11 8.41 -4.36
CA THR A 194 -4.93 7.25 -4.70
C THR A 194 -4.94 6.23 -3.58
N HIS A 195 -3.77 5.90 -3.03
CA HIS A 195 -3.61 4.94 -1.95
C HIS A 195 -4.30 5.44 -0.68
N LEU A 196 -4.08 6.69 -0.26
CA LEU A 196 -4.70 7.27 0.92
C LEU A 196 -6.22 7.32 0.80
N THR A 197 -6.75 7.76 -0.35
CA THR A 197 -8.20 7.77 -0.60
C THR A 197 -8.77 6.36 -0.56
N TRP A 198 -8.15 5.42 -1.27
CA TRP A 198 -8.60 4.03 -1.30
C TRP A 198 -8.60 3.40 0.09
N SER A 199 -7.50 3.54 0.85
CA SER A 199 -7.38 2.99 2.19
C SER A 199 -8.37 3.60 3.18
N ALA A 200 -8.59 4.92 3.13
CA ALA A 200 -9.59 5.57 3.96
C ALA A 200 -11.00 5.02 3.69
N LEU A 201 -11.40 4.94 2.41
CA LEU A 201 -12.72 4.44 2.03
C LEU A 201 -12.89 2.95 2.37
N MET A 202 -11.86 2.13 2.12
CA MET A 202 -11.85 0.72 2.53
C MET A 202 -12.04 0.58 4.04
N LEU A 203 -11.33 1.38 4.84
CA LEU A 203 -11.41 1.31 6.29
C LEU A 203 -12.76 1.82 6.83
N THR A 204 -13.37 2.81 6.17
CA THR A 204 -14.65 3.39 6.61
C THR A 204 -15.86 2.56 6.21
N PHE A 205 -15.89 2.04 4.99
CA PHE A 205 -17.12 1.48 4.42
C PHE A 205 -17.10 -0.05 4.25
N LEU A 206 -15.92 -0.67 4.23
CA LEU A 206 -15.84 -2.12 4.06
C LEU A 206 -16.16 -2.91 5.34
N PRO A 207 -15.72 -2.52 6.57
CA PRO A 207 -15.97 -3.30 7.77
C PRO A 207 -17.45 -3.66 7.99
N PRO A 208 -18.41 -2.71 7.89
CA PRO A 208 -19.83 -3.01 8.14
C PRO A 208 -20.44 -4.09 7.23
N LEU A 209 -19.84 -4.37 6.07
CA LEU A 209 -20.32 -5.43 5.18
C LEU A 209 -20.04 -6.85 5.69
N PHE A 210 -19.16 -6.98 6.68
CA PHE A 210 -18.62 -8.24 7.19
C PHE A 210 -18.88 -8.43 8.69
N ASP A 211 -19.74 -7.62 9.31
CA ASP A 211 -20.04 -7.70 10.76
C ASP A 211 -20.72 -9.04 11.12
N ASP A 212 -21.56 -9.57 10.23
CA ASP A 212 -22.23 -10.86 10.38
C ASP A 212 -21.31 -12.07 10.14
N ALA A 213 -20.07 -11.84 9.67
CA ALA A 213 -19.13 -12.91 9.28
C ALA A 213 -18.25 -13.42 10.43
N ALA A 214 -18.47 -12.97 11.68
CA ALA A 214 -17.77 -13.51 12.83
C ALA A 214 -18.06 -15.01 12.92
N PRO A 215 -17.04 -15.90 12.90
CA PRO A 215 -17.28 -17.31 13.11
C PRO A 215 -17.96 -17.49 14.48
N SER A 216 -19.07 -18.23 14.50
CA SER A 216 -19.64 -18.73 15.75
C SER A 216 -18.53 -19.41 16.53
N ARG A 217 -18.27 -18.91 17.74
CA ARG A 217 -17.26 -19.47 18.65
C ARG A 217 -17.47 -20.95 18.88
#